data_AF-A0A832BZV8-F1
#
_entry.id   AF-A0A832BZV8-F1
#
_cell.length_a   1.000
_cell.length_b   1.000
_cell.length_c   1.000
_cell.angle_alpha   90.00
_cell.angle_beta   90.00
_cell.angle_gamma   90.00
#
_symmetry.space_group_name_H-M   'P 1'
#
loop_
_entity.id
_entity.type
_entity.pdbx_description
1 polymer ?
#
loop_
_entity_poly.entity_id
_entity_poly.type
_entity_poly.pdbx_seq_one_letter_code
_entity_poly.pdbx_strand_id
1 'polypeptide(L)'
;MKKIFPLLILTFSILFKVAGKEYFVSTQGNDLYTGTIDNPFKSLQKAIDLIQPGDTIFLRGGTYNEPATITINYGNNGTESAK
;
A
#
# COMPACT_ATOMS: atom_id res chain seq x y z
N MET A 1 -18.65 -42.89 -33.09
CA MET A 1 -18.74 -41.56 -33.74
C MET A 1 -18.45 -40.50 -32.69
N LYS A 2 -17.47 -39.61 -32.96
CA LYS A 2 -17.23 -38.26 -32.41
C LYS A 2 -17.16 -38.13 -30.87
N LYS A 3 -15.95 -38.15 -30.26
CA LYS A 3 -15.19 -36.97 -29.78
C LYS A 3 -16.10 -35.97 -29.04
N ILE A 4 -15.89 -35.61 -27.77
CA ILE A 4 -14.79 -34.78 -27.25
C ILE A 4 -14.75 -34.90 -25.71
N PHE A 5 -13.61 -35.29 -25.14
CA PHE A 5 -13.08 -34.75 -23.88
C PHE A 5 -12.06 -33.68 -24.31
N PRO A 6 -11.82 -32.55 -23.61
CA PRO A 6 -11.56 -32.59 -22.18
C PRO A 6 -11.91 -31.32 -21.36
N LEU A 7 -11.89 -31.45 -20.02
CA LEU A 7 -11.08 -30.60 -19.13
C LEU A 7 -10.96 -29.11 -19.53
N LEU A 8 -11.92 -28.25 -19.20
CA LEU A 8 -11.75 -26.79 -19.30
C LEU A 8 -12.62 -26.00 -18.32
N ILE A 9 -12.60 -26.38 -17.04
CA ILE A 9 -12.80 -25.43 -15.94
C ILE A 9 -11.66 -25.67 -14.94
N LEU A 10 -10.43 -25.63 -15.46
CA LEU A 10 -9.24 -25.51 -14.63
C LEU A 10 -9.08 -24.02 -14.35
N THR A 11 -9.63 -23.60 -13.21
CA THR A 11 -9.18 -22.46 -12.40
C THR A 11 -8.29 -21.45 -13.13
N PHE A 12 -8.89 -20.47 -13.79
CA PHE A 12 -8.17 -19.24 -14.13
C PHE A 12 -8.06 -18.40 -12.86
N SER A 13 -7.26 -18.88 -11.90
CA SER A 13 -6.80 -18.05 -10.78
C SER A 13 -5.86 -17.02 -11.39
N ILE A 14 -6.39 -15.84 -11.68
CA ILE A 14 -5.57 -14.77 -12.19
C ILE A 14 -4.62 -14.37 -11.08
N LEU A 15 -3.33 -14.71 -11.24
CA LEU A 15 -2.25 -14.18 -10.41
C LEU A 15 -2.01 -12.73 -10.82
N PHE A 16 -2.97 -11.86 -10.54
CA PHE A 16 -2.68 -10.43 -10.54
C PHE A 16 -1.81 -10.16 -9.32
N LYS A 17 -0.52 -9.92 -9.57
CA LYS A 17 0.32 -9.29 -8.56
C LYS A 17 -0.20 -7.86 -8.40
N VAL A 18 -1.00 -7.62 -7.37
CA VAL A 18 -1.42 -6.26 -7.02
C VAL A 18 -0.16 -5.51 -6.63
N ALA A 19 0.18 -4.46 -7.39
CA ALA A 19 1.24 -3.56 -6.97
C ALA A 19 0.77 -2.86 -5.68
N GLY A 20 1.64 -2.76 -4.69
CA GLY A 20 1.33 -2.05 -3.46
C GLY A 20 0.95 -0.60 -3.75
N LYS A 21 0.09 -0.06 -2.90
CA LYS A 21 -0.35 1.32 -2.97
C LYS A 21 0.78 2.24 -2.53
N GLU A 22 0.87 3.39 -3.17
CA GLU A 22 1.77 4.46 -2.77
C GLU A 22 1.02 5.49 -1.91
N TYR A 23 1.66 5.88 -0.81
CA TYR A 23 1.21 6.96 0.05
C TYR A 23 2.26 8.06 0.11
N PHE A 24 1.83 9.30 -0.03
CA PHE A 24 2.70 10.48 0.01
C PHE A 24 2.42 11.27 1.28
N VAL A 25 3.49 11.68 1.95
CA VAL A 25 3.46 12.53 3.14
C VAL A 25 4.21 13.82 2.83
N SER A 26 3.66 14.97 3.19
CA SER A 26 4.23 16.29 2.92
C SER A 26 4.09 17.18 4.15
N THR A 27 5.09 18.02 4.41
CA THR A 27 5.02 19.04 5.48
C THR A 27 3.85 20.02 5.29
N GLN A 28 3.41 20.22 4.03
CA GLN A 28 2.27 21.05 3.65
C GLN A 28 0.98 20.24 3.38
N GLY A 29 0.97 18.95 3.70
CA GLY A 29 -0.17 18.06 3.47
C GLY A 29 -1.30 18.23 4.48
N ASN A 30 -2.30 17.34 4.40
CA ASN A 30 -3.43 17.28 5.31
C ASN A 30 -3.86 15.82 5.56
N ASP A 31 -4.08 15.43 6.82
CA ASP A 31 -4.47 14.06 7.18
C ASP A 31 -5.93 13.71 6.81
N LEU A 32 -6.69 14.71 6.35
CA LEU A 32 -8.00 14.52 5.71
C LEU A 32 -7.91 14.21 4.21
N TYR A 33 -6.72 14.31 3.60
CA TYR A 33 -6.51 13.94 2.21
C TYR A 33 -6.42 12.42 2.02
N THR A 34 -6.26 11.97 0.79
CA THR A 34 -6.24 10.55 0.42
C THR A 34 -4.84 9.94 0.38
N GLY A 35 -3.80 10.75 0.58
CA GLY A 35 -2.41 10.33 0.57
C GLY A 35 -1.81 10.14 -0.83
N THR A 36 -2.40 10.74 -1.86
CA THR A 36 -1.83 10.73 -3.23
C THR A 36 -0.75 11.80 -3.38
N ILE A 37 0.01 11.77 -4.48
CA ILE A 37 1.06 12.77 -4.75
C ILE A 37 0.51 14.21 -4.75
N ASP A 38 -0.71 14.41 -5.28
CA ASP A 38 -1.39 15.72 -5.35
C ASP A 38 -2.09 16.09 -4.04
N ASN A 39 -2.53 15.10 -3.27
CA ASN A 39 -3.22 15.28 -1.99
C ASN A 39 -2.53 14.44 -0.90
N PRO A 40 -1.31 14.83 -0.48
CA PRO A 40 -0.52 14.05 0.46
C PRO A 40 -1.02 14.21 1.90
N PHE A 41 -0.79 13.20 2.73
CA PHE A 41 -0.99 13.30 4.18
C PHE A 41 -0.02 14.32 4.79
N LYS A 42 -0.36 14.82 5.97
CA LYS A 42 0.52 15.70 6.74
C LYS A 42 1.48 14.91 7.63
N SER A 43 0.96 13.89 8.32
CA SER A 43 1.73 13.12 9.31
C SER A 43 2.21 11.79 8.74
N LEU A 44 3.41 11.38 9.15
CA LEU A 44 3.91 10.04 8.80
C LEU A 44 3.09 8.94 9.47
N GLN A 45 2.62 9.17 10.70
CA GLN A 45 1.81 8.20 11.42
C GLN A 45 0.50 7.90 10.69
N LYS A 46 -0.16 8.90 10.09
CA LYS A 46 -1.37 8.67 9.28
C LYS A 46 -1.14 7.69 8.13
N ALA A 47 0.02 7.76 7.47
CA ALA A 47 0.38 6.83 6.41
C ALA A 47 0.67 5.43 6.97
N ILE A 48 1.38 5.34 8.10
CA ILE A 48 1.67 4.07 8.78
C ILE A 48 0.39 3.36 9.19
N ASP A 49 -0.60 4.08 9.71
CA ASP A 49 -1.88 3.48 10.14
C ASP A 49 -2.68 2.87 8.98
N LEU A 50 -2.38 3.25 7.73
CA LEU A 50 -3.09 2.81 6.52
C LEU A 50 -2.31 1.81 5.67
N ILE A 51 -1.01 1.67 5.90
CA ILE A 51 -0.13 0.86 5.07
C ILE A 51 -0.48 -0.63 5.18
N GLN A 52 -0.44 -1.34 4.05
CA GLN A 52 -0.57 -2.80 3.98
C GLN A 52 0.74 -3.42 3.46
N PRO A 53 0.94 -4.74 3.62
CA PRO A 53 2.11 -5.40 3.05
C PRO A 53 2.23 -5.10 1.55
N GLY A 54 3.41 -4.64 1.12
CA GLY A 54 3.73 -4.30 -0.26
C GLY A 54 3.55 -2.82 -0.63
N ASP A 55 2.81 -2.06 0.18
CA ASP A 55 2.66 -0.61 -0.02
C ASP A 55 3.97 0.14 0.26
N THR A 56 4.08 1.37 -0.27
CA THR A 56 5.25 2.23 -0.10
C THR A 56 4.83 3.62 0.39
N ILE A 57 5.54 4.15 1.39
CA ILE A 57 5.36 5.53 1.85
C ILE A 57 6.51 6.40 1.32
N PHE A 58 6.16 7.46 0.59
CA PHE A 58 7.09 8.48 0.13
C PHE A 58 6.97 9.75 0.98
N LEU A 59 8.09 10.20 1.52
CA LEU A 59 8.21 11.51 2.15
C LEU A 59 8.65 12.53 1.10
N ARG A 60 7.87 13.61 0.94
CA ARG A 60 8.26 14.74 0.10
C ARG A 60 9.40 15.52 0.78
N GLY A 61 10.12 16.34 0.00
CA GLY A 61 11.22 17.13 0.54
C GLY A 61 10.77 18.06 1.66
N GLY A 62 11.46 18.02 2.80
CA GLY A 62 11.17 18.86 3.96
C GLY A 62 11.69 18.26 5.27
N THR A 63 11.51 19.02 6.35
CA THR A 63 11.81 18.57 7.72
C THR A 63 10.52 18.23 8.45
N TYR A 64 10.41 17.00 8.95
CA TYR A 64 9.22 16.49 9.64
C TYR A 64 9.43 16.55 11.14
N ASN A 65 8.75 17.50 11.79
CA ASN A 65 8.79 17.67 13.25
C ASN A 65 7.62 16.91 13.87
N GLU A 66 7.80 15.60 14.02
CA GLU A 66 6.79 14.76 14.65
C GLU A 66 6.76 15.02 16.16
N PRO A 67 5.57 15.30 16.76
CA PRO A 67 5.47 15.69 18.17
C PRO A 67 5.67 14.51 19.14
N ALA A 68 5.74 13.29 18.61
CA ALA A 68 5.86 12.05 19.36
C ALA A 68 6.65 11.00 18.56
N THR A 69 7.02 9.92 19.25
CA THR A 69 7.68 8.76 18.64
C THR A 69 6.79 8.13 17.57
N ILE A 70 7.33 7.98 16.37
CA ILE A 70 6.70 7.21 15.29
C ILE A 70 6.67 5.73 15.66
N THR A 71 5.48 5.15 15.64
CA THR A 71 5.26 3.76 16.03
C THR A 71 4.75 2.96 14.85
N ILE A 72 5.48 1.91 14.45
CA ILE A 72 5.00 0.91 13.51
C ILE A 72 4.36 -0.20 14.35
N ASN A 73 3.03 -0.25 14.34
CA ASN A 73 2.27 -1.17 15.16
C ASN A 73 2.51 -2.64 14.75
N TYR A 74 2.46 -3.53 15.74
CA TYR A 74 2.40 -4.97 15.49
C TYR A 74 1.18 -5.28 14.61
N GLY A 75 1.40 -5.92 13.47
CA GLY A 75 0.38 -6.13 12.44
C GLY A 75 0.71 -5.46 11.11
N ASN A 76 1.52 -4.40 11.11
CA ASN A 76 1.98 -3.72 9.89
C ASN A 76 3.24 -4.38 9.30
N ASN A 77 3.39 -5.69 9.50
CA ASN A 77 4.54 -6.44 9.02
C ASN A 77 4.43 -6.68 7.52
N GLY A 78 5.54 -6.58 6.79
CA GLY A 78 5.58 -7.01 5.40
C GLY A 78 5.44 -8.52 5.24
N THR A 79 5.17 -8.97 4.02
CA THR A 79 5.24 -10.38 3.61
C THR A 79 6.11 -10.50 2.37
N GLU A 80 6.81 -11.63 2.22
CA GLU A 80 7.63 -11.89 1.04
C GLU A 80 6.80 -11.86 -0.26
N SER A 81 5.56 -12.35 -0.18
CA SER A 81 4.62 -12.39 -1.31
C SER A 81 4.16 -11.01 -1.78
N ALA A 82 4.30 -9.96 -0.97
CA ALA A 82 3.85 -8.61 -1.28
C ALA A 82 4.97 -7.70 -1.84
N LYS A 83 6.18 -8.23 -2.03
CA LYS A 83 7.34 -7.50 -2.55
C LYS A 83 7.27 -7.28 -4.06
#